data_AF-A0A7C7GVM9-F1
#
_entry.id   AF-A0A7C7GVM9-F1
#
_cell.length_a   1.000
_cell.length_b   1.000
_cell.length_c   1.000
_cell.angle_alpha   90.00
_cell.angle_beta   90.00
_cell.angle_gamma   90.00
#
_symmetry.space_group_name_H-M   'P 1'
#
loop_
_entity.id
_entity.type
_entity.pdbx_description
1 polymer ?
#
loop_
_entity_poly.entity_id
_entity_poly.type
_entity_poly.pdbx_seq_one_letter_code
_entity_poly.pdbx_strand_id
1 'polypeptide(L)'
;MRQPSVILIGGPPMIGKTTIARRLAARLDYGTMSTDDLGQCIRDVTTPDSHPNLHLMSGIDHREYYVSRSTERLIRDAENQPQASCLPSKQLSAARGLGRPHRHRGLDVDARSRRKSKP
;
A
#
# COMPACT_ATOMS: atom_id res chain seq x y z
N MET A 1 -2.72 16.43 21.53
CA MET A 1 -2.64 15.12 20.83
C MET A 1 -1.19 14.88 20.43
N ARG A 2 -0.64 13.66 20.62
CA ARG A 2 0.69 13.32 20.12
C ARG A 2 0.63 13.17 18.59
N GLN A 3 1.62 13.69 17.89
CA GLN A 3 1.75 13.47 16.44
C GLN A 3 2.03 11.98 16.18
N PRO A 4 1.44 11.38 15.13
CA PRO A 4 1.76 10.02 14.74
C PRO A 4 3.23 9.95 14.28
N SER A 5 3.99 9.02 14.84
CA SER A 5 5.38 8.76 14.43
C SER A 5 5.42 7.73 13.29
N VAL A 6 6.33 7.94 12.35
CA VAL A 6 6.54 7.06 11.19
C VAL A 6 7.94 6.45 11.28
N ILE A 7 8.03 5.13 11.09
CA ILE A 7 9.31 4.40 11.04
C ILE A 7 9.53 3.95 9.60
N LEU A 8 10.57 4.48 8.95
CA LEU A 8 10.99 4.08 7.61
C LEU A 8 12.11 3.05 7.68
N ILE A 9 11.92 1.90 7.03
CA ILE A 9 12.94 0.84 6.93
C ILE A 9 13.39 0.73 5.47
N GLY A 10 14.59 1.27 5.19
CA GLY A 10 15.22 1.25 3.87
C GLY A 10 16.25 0.13 3.69
N GLY A 11 16.66 -0.11 2.44
CA GLY A 11 17.77 -1.00 2.08
C GLY A 11 17.50 -1.91 0.87
N PRO A 12 18.52 -2.63 0.36
CA PRO A 12 18.41 -3.50 -0.81
C PRO A 12 17.31 -4.57 -0.71
N PRO A 13 16.80 -5.10 -1.84
CA PRO A 13 15.85 -6.21 -1.83
C PRO A 13 16.41 -7.43 -1.09
N MET A 14 15.52 -8.25 -0.52
CA MET A 14 15.85 -9.55 0.10
C MET A 14 16.73 -9.54 1.37
N ILE A 15 17.15 -8.38 1.91
CA ILE A 15 17.94 -8.30 3.17
C ILE A 15 17.13 -8.54 4.46
N GLY A 16 15.82 -8.85 4.35
CA GLY A 16 14.95 -9.09 5.51
C GLY A 16 14.21 -7.86 6.08
N LYS A 17 14.14 -6.75 5.34
CA LYS A 17 13.39 -5.53 5.76
C LYS A 17 11.96 -5.82 6.17
N THR A 18 11.22 -6.55 5.34
CA THR A 18 9.82 -6.92 5.59
C THR A 18 9.68 -7.77 6.86
N THR A 19 10.67 -8.65 7.13
CA THR A 19 10.70 -9.46 8.34
C THR A 19 10.87 -8.60 9.59
N ILE A 20 11.80 -7.64 9.57
CA ILE A 20 12.02 -6.72 10.69
C ILE A 20 10.83 -5.77 10.86
N ALA A 21 10.28 -5.23 9.76
CA ALA A 21 9.12 -4.33 9.79
C ALA A 21 7.91 -4.99 10.47
N ARG A 22 7.56 -6.22 10.09
CA ARG A 22 6.46 -6.98 10.70
C ARG A 22 6.67 -7.24 12.19
N ARG A 23 7.89 -7.63 12.58
CA ARG A 23 8.22 -7.88 13.99
C ARG A 23 8.20 -6.60 14.83
N LEU A 24 8.67 -5.49 14.26
CA LEU A 24 8.68 -4.20 14.94
C LEU A 24 7.26 -3.68 15.14
N ALA A 25 6.43 -3.76 14.10
CA ALA A 25 5.05 -3.32 14.16
C ALA A 25 4.20 -4.12 15.15
N ALA A 26 4.35 -5.45 15.17
CA ALA A 26 3.68 -6.29 16.16
C ALA A 26 4.11 -5.98 17.61
N ARG A 27 5.35 -5.53 17.83
CA ARG A 27 5.85 -5.17 19.17
C ARG A 27 5.43 -3.78 19.63
N LEU A 28 5.26 -2.84 18.70
CA LEU A 28 4.98 -1.44 18.99
C LEU A 28 3.51 -1.06 18.77
N ASP A 29 2.68 -1.99 18.33
CA ASP A 29 1.28 -1.77 17.94
C ASP A 29 1.14 -0.77 16.78
N TYR A 30 1.94 -0.97 15.72
CA TYR A 30 1.90 -0.17 14.49
C TYR A 30 1.24 -0.95 13.36
N GLY A 31 0.66 -0.23 12.40
CA GLY A 31 0.40 -0.77 11.07
C GLY A 31 1.69 -0.93 10.27
N THR A 32 1.75 -1.93 9.40
CA THR A 32 2.84 -2.08 8.41
C THR A 32 2.32 -1.79 7.00
N MET A 33 3.07 -1.02 6.23
CA MET A 33 2.86 -0.83 4.80
C MET A 33 4.21 -0.95 4.10
N SER A 34 4.30 -1.79 3.06
CA SER A 34 5.48 -1.83 2.19
C SER A 34 5.24 -1.05 0.91
N THR A 35 6.32 -0.57 0.29
CA THR A 35 6.26 0.04 -1.04
C THR A 35 5.83 -0.98 -2.10
N ASP A 36 6.11 -2.26 -1.87
CA ASP A 36 5.71 -3.35 -2.76
C ASP A 36 4.18 -3.52 -2.78
N ASP A 37 3.52 -3.35 -1.63
CA ASP A 37 2.05 -3.38 -1.52
C ASP A 37 1.41 -2.25 -2.34
N LEU A 38 1.96 -1.04 -2.28
CA LEU A 38 1.49 0.10 -3.09
C LEU A 38 1.69 -0.18 -4.58
N GLY A 39 2.86 -0.69 -4.97
CA GLY A 39 3.13 -1.08 -6.34
C GLY A 39 2.17 -2.15 -6.84
N GLN A 40 1.77 -3.10 -5.99
CA GLN A 40 0.81 -4.13 -6.34
C GLN A 40 -0.60 -3.56 -6.55
N CYS A 41 -1.09 -2.74 -5.62
CA CYS A 41 -2.39 -2.07 -5.77
C CYS A 41 -2.48 -1.26 -7.07
N ILE A 42 -1.39 -0.59 -7.47
CA ILE A 42 -1.33 0.17 -8.72
C ILE A 42 -1.33 -0.79 -9.92
N ARG A 43 -0.60 -1.90 -9.87
CA ARG A 43 -0.61 -2.92 -10.93
C ARG A 43 -1.98 -3.56 -11.12
N ASP A 44 -2.73 -3.78 -10.04
CA ASP A 44 -4.08 -4.39 -10.10
C ASP A 44 -5.11 -3.51 -10.85
N VAL A 45 -4.84 -2.21 -10.96
CA VAL A 45 -5.71 -1.25 -11.67
C VAL A 45 -5.10 -0.70 -12.96
N THR A 46 -3.95 -1.22 -13.38
CA THR A 46 -3.26 -0.83 -14.62
C THR A 46 -2.97 -2.06 -15.49
N THR A 47 -2.58 -1.83 -16.74
CA THR A 47 -2.21 -2.89 -17.68
C THR A 47 -0.78 -2.69 -18.20
N PRO A 48 -0.11 -3.74 -18.68
CA PRO A 48 1.19 -3.60 -19.34
C PRO A 48 1.16 -2.62 -20.52
N ASP A 49 0.06 -2.54 -21.26
CA ASP A 49 -0.07 -1.62 -22.40
C ASP A 49 -0.23 -0.16 -21.96
N SER A 50 -0.97 0.09 -20.86
CA SER A 50 -1.20 1.45 -20.37
C SER A 50 -0.01 1.99 -19.57
N HIS A 51 0.65 1.13 -18.79
CA HIS A 51 1.72 1.51 -17.88
C HIS A 51 2.83 0.44 -17.84
N PRO A 52 3.58 0.24 -18.93
CA PRO A 52 4.55 -0.86 -19.04
C PRO A 52 5.59 -0.86 -17.93
N ASN A 53 6.02 0.32 -17.46
CA ASN A 53 7.01 0.47 -16.40
C ASN A 53 6.51 0.01 -15.01
N LEU A 54 5.20 -0.08 -14.79
CA LEU A 54 4.63 -0.64 -13.55
C LEU A 54 4.63 -2.18 -13.56
N HIS A 55 4.75 -2.78 -14.76
CA HIS A 55 4.64 -4.21 -15.00
C HIS A 55 5.99 -4.87 -15.39
N LEU A 56 7.12 -4.20 -15.16
CA LEU A 56 8.47 -4.69 -15.53
C LEU A 56 8.85 -6.07 -14.98
N MET A 57 8.28 -6.44 -13.83
CA MET A 57 8.51 -7.73 -13.16
C MET A 57 7.36 -8.73 -13.37
N SER A 58 6.40 -8.42 -14.23
CA SER A 58 5.22 -9.27 -14.44
C SER A 58 5.61 -10.62 -15.02
N GLY A 59 5.10 -11.71 -14.43
CA GLY A 59 5.38 -13.08 -14.86
C GLY A 59 6.79 -13.60 -14.55
N ILE A 60 7.58 -12.88 -13.74
CA ILE A 60 8.94 -13.25 -13.38
C ILE A 60 9.02 -13.43 -11.85
N ASP A 61 9.69 -14.49 -11.39
CA ASP A 61 9.99 -14.64 -9.96
C ASP A 61 10.88 -13.48 -9.46
N HIS A 62 10.52 -12.88 -8.33
CA HIS A 62 11.24 -11.71 -7.80
C HIS A 62 12.71 -11.97 -7.50
N ARG A 63 13.08 -13.19 -7.08
CA ARG A 63 14.49 -13.54 -6.83
C ARG A 63 15.22 -13.69 -8.14
N GLU A 64 14.60 -14.37 -9.10
CA GLU A 64 15.15 -14.50 -10.45
C GLU A 64 15.38 -13.12 -11.08
N TYR A 65 14.48 -12.16 -10.85
CA TYR A 65 14.67 -10.77 -11.27
C TYR A 65 16.00 -10.17 -10.78
N TYR A 66 16.28 -10.22 -9.49
CA TYR A 66 17.49 -9.58 -8.98
C TYR A 66 18.78 -10.37 -9.27
N VAL A 67 18.68 -11.66 -9.62
CA VAL A 67 19.85 -12.51 -9.84
C VAL A 67 20.22 -12.63 -11.33
N SER A 68 19.24 -12.62 -12.25
CA SER A 68 19.51 -12.87 -13.68
C SER A 68 19.65 -11.62 -14.54
N ARG A 69 19.38 -10.42 -14.01
CA ARG A 69 19.55 -9.15 -14.74
C ARG A 69 20.88 -8.50 -14.39
N SER A 70 21.47 -7.79 -15.36
CA SER A 70 22.68 -7.01 -15.11
C SER A 70 22.38 -5.83 -14.17
N THR A 71 23.41 -5.38 -13.45
CA THR A 71 23.32 -4.24 -12.54
C THR A 71 22.82 -2.98 -13.26
N GLU A 72 23.29 -2.73 -14.48
CA GLU A 72 22.89 -1.58 -15.31
C GLU A 72 21.40 -1.62 -15.65
N ARG A 73 20.87 -2.82 -15.93
CA ARG A 73 19.43 -3.02 -16.17
C ARG A 73 18.62 -2.72 -14.90
N LEU A 74 19.07 -3.23 -13.76
CA LEU A 74 18.41 -3.00 -12.47
C LEU A 74 18.38 -1.51 -12.08
N ILE A 75 19.47 -0.77 -12.33
CA ILE A 75 19.54 0.67 -12.11
C ILE A 75 18.51 1.40 -12.99
N ARG A 76 18.50 1.09 -14.29
CA ARG A 76 17.54 1.69 -15.23
C ARG A 76 16.09 1.43 -14.84
N ASP A 77 15.79 0.20 -14.40
CA ASP A 77 14.44 -0.17 -14.01
C ASP A 77 14.02 0.55 -12.71
N ALA A 78 14.97 0.74 -11.77
CA ALA A 78 14.74 1.51 -10.55
C ALA A 78 14.53 3.02 -10.80
N GLU A 79 15.11 3.59 -11.86
CA GLU A 79 14.88 4.98 -12.26
C GLU A 79 13.49 5.18 -12.90
N ASN A 80 12.99 4.16 -13.61
CA ASN A 80 11.73 4.23 -14.35
C ASN A 80 10.48 3.94 -13.50
N GLN A 81 10.59 3.11 -12.46
CA GLN A 81 9.44 2.74 -11.61
C GLN A 81 8.85 3.91 -10.80
N PRO A 82 9.64 4.76 -10.11
CA PRO A 82 9.12 5.85 -9.30
C PRO A 82 8.27 6.82 -10.12
N GLN A 83 8.74 7.18 -11.33
CA GLN A 83 8.00 8.06 -12.24
C GLN A 83 6.64 7.49 -12.64
N ALA A 84 6.57 6.16 -12.85
CA ALA A 84 5.34 5.49 -13.22
C ALA A 84 4.37 5.32 -12.03
N SER A 85 4.88 5.22 -10.80
CA SER A 85 4.07 5.09 -9.57
C SER A 85 3.45 6.40 -9.11
N CYS A 86 3.98 7.53 -9.56
CA CYS A 86 3.43 8.87 -9.35
C CYS A 86 2.21 9.09 -10.27
N LEU A 87 1.09 8.43 -9.98
CA LEU A 87 -0.16 8.72 -10.68
C LEU A 87 -0.61 10.16 -10.35
N PRO A 88 -0.86 11.03 -11.35
CA PRO A 88 -1.50 12.30 -11.08
C PRO A 88 -2.85 12.03 -10.41
N SER A 89 -3.11 12.70 -9.29
CA SER A 89 -4.27 12.53 -8.41
C SER A 89 -5.65 12.56 -9.11
N LYS A 90 -5.70 13.00 -10.36
CA LYS A 90 -6.88 12.96 -11.24
C LYS A 90 -7.24 11.56 -11.74
N GLN A 91 -6.27 10.64 -11.91
CA GLN A 91 -6.52 9.29 -12.46
C GLN A 91 -7.08 8.30 -11.42
N LEU A 92 -6.71 8.44 -10.13
CA LEU A 92 -7.32 7.65 -9.05
C LEU A 92 -8.82 7.92 -8.85
N SER A 93 -9.30 9.11 -9.27
CA SER A 93 -10.73 9.45 -9.20
C SER A 93 -11.57 8.73 -10.28
N ALA A 94 -10.96 8.38 -11.42
CA ALA A 94 -11.66 7.71 -12.52
C ALA A 94 -11.90 6.21 -12.27
N ALA A 95 -11.04 5.56 -11.47
CA ALA A 95 -11.21 4.16 -11.06
C ALA A 95 -12.37 3.94 -10.05
N ARG A 96 -12.99 5.01 -9.53
CA ARG A 96 -14.16 4.94 -8.63
C ARG A 96 -15.48 4.57 -9.33
N GLY A 97 -15.43 4.17 -10.60
CA GLY A 97 -16.60 3.74 -11.38
C GLY A 97 -17.11 2.33 -11.09
N LEU A 98 -16.40 1.52 -10.28
CA LEU A 98 -16.83 0.16 -9.94
C LEU A 98 -17.12 0.03 -8.44
N GLY A 99 -18.41 -0.11 -8.11
CA GLY A 99 -18.88 -0.55 -6.79
C GLY A 99 -19.41 0.58 -5.91
N ARG A 100 -20.75 0.61 -5.76
CA ARG A 100 -21.47 1.45 -4.79
C ARG A 100 -20.83 1.37 -3.40
N PRO A 101 -20.68 2.48 -2.65
CA PRO A 101 -20.22 2.40 -1.27
C PRO A 101 -21.26 1.65 -0.44
N HIS A 102 -20.82 0.57 0.21
CA HIS A 102 -21.57 -0.12 1.25
C HIS A 102 -21.87 0.92 2.34
N ARG A 103 -23.14 1.31 2.48
CA ARG A 103 -23.59 2.13 3.61
C ARG A 103 -23.25 1.37 4.89
N HIS A 104 -22.30 1.86 5.67
CA HIS A 104 -22.15 1.48 7.06
C HIS A 104 -23.48 1.80 7.75
N ARG A 105 -24.24 0.75 8.12
CA ARG A 105 -25.31 0.88 9.10
C ARG A 105 -24.67 1.39 10.39
N GLY A 106 -25.07 2.60 10.79
CA GLY A 106 -24.77 3.10 12.12
C GLY A 106 -25.25 2.09 13.16
N LEU A 107 -24.36 1.76 14.09
CA LEU A 107 -24.77 1.23 15.37
C LEU A 107 -25.33 2.43 16.15
N ASP A 108 -26.65 2.61 16.08
CA ASP A 108 -27.40 3.39 17.02
C ASP A 108 -27.22 2.75 18.40
N VAL A 109 -26.33 3.32 19.22
CA VAL A 109 -26.31 3.04 20.66
C VAL A 109 -27.10 4.14 21.34
N ASP A 110 -28.35 3.76 21.59
CA ASP A 110 -29.39 4.46 22.33
C ASP A 110 -28.89 4.96 23.71
N ALA A 111 -28.61 6.25 23.82
CA ALA A 111 -28.41 6.93 25.11
C ALA A 111 -29.75 7.48 25.62
N ARG A 112 -30.73 6.61 25.87
CA ARG A 112 -31.96 6.95 26.59
C ARG A 112 -32.40 5.84 27.54
N SER A 113 -31.83 5.83 28.75
CA SER A 113 -32.54 5.34 29.94
C SER A 113 -31.77 5.70 31.22
N ARG A 114 -32.12 6.81 31.86
CA ARG A 114 -32.23 6.83 33.34
C ARG A 114 -33.55 7.51 33.71
N ARG A 115 -34.46 6.66 34.18
CA ARG A 115 -35.82 6.93 34.67
C ARG A 115 -35.80 7.63 36.03
N LYS A 116 -36.78 8.54 36.21
CA LYS A 116 -37.71 8.75 37.36
C LYS A 116 -37.06 8.98 38.76
N SER A 117 -37.49 9.95 39.58
CA SER A 117 -38.85 10.08 40.12
C SER A 117 -39.13 11.46 40.76
N LYS A 118 -40.39 11.90 40.62
CA LYS A 118 -41.14 12.94 41.35
C LYS A 118 -41.16 12.70 42.88
N PRO A 119 -41.56 13.67 43.74
CA PRO A 119 -42.91 14.29 43.77
C PRO A 119 -43.02 15.69 43.16
#